data_AF-A0A420VQY4-F1
#
_entry.id   AF-A0A420VQY4-F1
#
_cell.length_a   1.000
_cell.length_b   1.000
_cell.length_c   1.000
_cell.angle_alpha   90.00
_cell.angle_beta   90.00
_cell.angle_gamma   90.00
#
_symmetry.space_group_name_H-M   'P 1'
#
loop_
_entity.id
_entity.type
_entity.pdbx_description
1 polymer ?
#
loop_
_entity_poly.entity_id
_entity_poly.type
_entity_poly.pdbx_seq_one_letter_code
_entity_poly.pdbx_strand_id
1 'polypeptide(L)'
;MKFYVPLLEKQGMRFNGTPRYIGAHVEFDDFNLITLGERVVVSDHSHFLTHDYSITTAEIARGVIPKNDIALVRGIEVGNNVFIGKKSIIMPNTKIGNNIIIGAGAVVRGRIPDD
;
A
#
# COMPACT_ATOMS: atom_id res chain seq x y z
N MET A 1 -17.66 2.99 -7.92
CA MET A 1 -16.82 4.08 -7.36
C MET A 1 -17.58 5.17 -6.63
N LYS A 2 -18.70 5.70 -7.17
CA LYS A 2 -19.40 6.90 -6.63
C LYS A 2 -19.66 6.92 -5.12
N PHE A 3 -19.89 5.77 -4.50
CA PHE A 3 -20.11 5.65 -3.04
C PHE A 3 -18.95 5.02 -2.28
N TYR A 4 -18.04 4.33 -2.98
CA TYR A 4 -16.96 3.58 -2.33
C TYR A 4 -15.79 4.48 -1.95
N VAL A 5 -15.39 5.39 -2.85
CA VAL A 5 -14.30 6.34 -2.55
C VAL A 5 -14.64 7.27 -1.37
N PRO A 6 -15.83 7.90 -1.31
CA PRO A 6 -16.21 8.70 -0.14
C PRO A 6 -16.24 7.90 1.18
N LEU A 7 -16.55 6.61 1.12
CA LEU A 7 -16.50 5.74 2.30
C LEU A 7 -15.05 5.53 2.76
N LEU A 8 -14.14 5.24 1.83
CA LEU A 8 -12.71 5.09 2.14
C LEU A 8 -12.09 6.40 2.65
N GLU A 9 -12.47 7.54 2.07
CA GLU A 9 -12.09 8.87 2.57
C GLU A 9 -12.56 9.09 4.01
N LYS A 10 -13.79 8.70 4.33
CA LYS A 10 -14.32 8.79 5.70
C LYS A 10 -13.57 7.89 6.69
N GLN A 11 -12.96 6.80 6.23
CA GLN A 11 -12.07 5.95 7.06
C GLN A 11 -10.66 6.55 7.22
N GLY A 12 -10.31 7.60 6.48
CA GLY A 12 -9.03 8.32 6.59
C GLY A 12 -8.14 8.24 5.35
N MET A 13 -8.51 7.44 4.35
CA MET A 13 -7.73 7.27 3.13
C MET A 13 -7.72 8.53 2.28
N ARG A 14 -6.57 8.85 1.69
CA ARG A 14 -6.41 10.07 0.89
C ARG A 14 -6.45 9.74 -0.59
N PHE A 15 -7.05 10.63 -1.37
CA PHE A 15 -7.13 10.48 -2.82
C PHE A 15 -6.68 11.78 -3.50
N ASN A 16 -5.75 11.64 -4.44
CA ASN A 16 -5.28 12.74 -5.31
C ASN A 16 -5.91 12.59 -6.71
N GLY A 17 -7.20 12.25 -6.75
CA GLY A 17 -7.93 11.91 -7.98
C GLY A 17 -8.96 10.81 -7.74
N THR A 18 -9.62 10.36 -8.80
CA THR A 18 -10.59 9.25 -8.76
C THR A 18 -9.93 7.96 -9.24
N PRO A 19 -9.81 6.92 -8.39
CA PRO A 19 -9.40 5.60 -8.84
C PRO A 19 -10.36 5.06 -9.91
N ARG A 20 -9.81 4.37 -10.91
CA ARG A 20 -10.59 3.74 -11.98
C ARG A 20 -11.27 2.46 -11.50
N TYR A 21 -10.59 1.68 -10.67
CA TYR A 21 -11.12 0.42 -10.12
C TYR A 21 -10.44 0.04 -8.82
N ILE A 22 -11.21 -0.43 -7.84
CA ILE A 22 -10.69 -1.10 -6.64
C ILE A 22 -11.53 -2.36 -6.46
N GLY A 23 -10.87 -3.51 -6.37
CA GLY A 23 -11.51 -4.80 -6.13
C GLY A 23 -12.26 -4.86 -4.79
N ALA A 24 -13.30 -5.68 -4.73
CA ALA A 24 -14.15 -5.78 -3.54
C ALA A 24 -13.42 -6.38 -2.31
N HIS A 25 -12.40 -7.19 -2.55
CA HIS A 25 -11.60 -7.87 -1.53
C HIS A 25 -10.18 -7.29 -1.45
N VAL A 26 -10.03 -5.99 -1.71
CA VAL A 26 -8.76 -5.30 -1.43
C VAL A 26 -8.71 -5.00 0.06
N GLU A 27 -7.61 -5.39 0.69
CA GLU A 27 -7.37 -5.15 2.11
C GLU A 27 -6.49 -3.91 2.27
N PHE A 28 -6.98 -2.97 3.08
CA PHE A 28 -6.26 -1.78 3.49
C PHE A 28 -6.05 -1.86 5.00
N ASP A 29 -4.82 -1.64 5.43
CA ASP A 29 -4.42 -1.65 6.84
C ASP A 29 -4.80 -0.30 7.52
N ASP A 30 -3.86 0.59 7.83
CA ASP A 30 -4.20 1.93 8.30
C ASP A 30 -4.56 2.83 7.11
N PHE A 31 -5.86 3.06 6.93
CA PHE A 31 -6.40 3.95 5.90
C PHE A 31 -5.72 5.33 5.91
N ASN A 32 -5.40 5.90 7.07
CA ASN A 32 -4.82 7.25 7.19
C ASN A 32 -3.44 7.39 6.53
N LEU A 33 -2.77 6.27 6.32
CA LEU A 33 -1.42 6.16 5.79
C LEU A 33 -1.39 5.82 4.29
N ILE A 34 -2.54 5.70 3.64
CA ILE A 34 -2.62 5.28 2.23
C ILE A 34 -3.15 6.42 1.38
N THR A 35 -2.42 6.73 0.30
CA THR A 35 -2.82 7.72 -0.70
C THR A 35 -2.86 7.09 -2.08
N LEU A 36 -3.98 7.22 -2.80
CA LEU A 36 -4.10 6.78 -4.20
C LEU A 36 -4.33 7.95 -5.16
N GLY A 37 -3.68 7.91 -6.32
CA GLY A 37 -3.84 8.89 -7.39
C GLY A 37 -5.07 8.66 -8.29
N GLU A 38 -5.15 9.50 -9.32
CA GLU A 38 -6.11 9.42 -10.40
C GLU A 38 -5.94 8.14 -11.22
N ARG A 39 -7.06 7.56 -11.69
CA ARG A 39 -7.07 6.40 -12.61
C ARG A 39 -6.34 5.14 -12.13
N VAL A 40 -6.09 5.00 -10.83
CA VAL A 40 -5.51 3.77 -10.25
C VAL A 40 -6.47 2.60 -10.42
N VAL A 41 -5.94 1.44 -10.78
CA VAL A 41 -6.63 0.14 -10.78
C VAL A 41 -5.97 -0.75 -9.74
N VAL A 42 -6.74 -1.17 -8.75
CA VAL A 42 -6.32 -2.20 -7.80
C VAL A 42 -7.12 -3.46 -8.04
N SER A 43 -6.45 -4.50 -8.54
CA SER A 43 -7.08 -5.79 -8.75
C SER A 43 -7.36 -6.49 -7.42
N ASP A 44 -8.39 -7.33 -7.44
CA ASP A 44 -8.95 -7.99 -6.27
C ASP A 44 -7.93 -8.79 -5.44
N HIS A 45 -8.18 -8.96 -4.14
CA HIS A 45 -7.32 -9.68 -3.19
C HIS A 45 -5.90 -9.10 -3.03
N SER A 46 -5.67 -7.86 -3.44
CA SER A 46 -4.40 -7.16 -3.14
C SER A 46 -4.45 -6.57 -1.73
N HIS A 47 -3.28 -6.42 -1.09
CA HIS A 47 -3.16 -5.96 0.29
C HIS A 47 -2.22 -4.74 0.36
N PHE A 48 -2.64 -3.70 1.06
CA PHE A 48 -1.84 -2.51 1.38
C PHE A 48 -1.45 -2.53 2.86
N LEU A 49 -0.23 -2.96 3.14
CA LEU A 49 0.27 -3.17 4.50
C LEU A 49 1.07 -1.95 4.96
N THR A 50 0.69 -1.34 6.09
CA THR A 50 1.32 -0.11 6.59
C THR A 50 2.18 -0.31 7.84
N HIS A 51 2.15 -1.52 8.41
CA HIS A 51 3.01 -1.93 9.53
C HIS A 51 3.85 -3.18 9.23
N ASP A 52 5.03 -3.29 9.85
CA ASP A 52 5.92 -4.45 9.77
C ASP A 52 6.73 -4.60 11.07
N TYR A 53 7.00 -5.83 11.49
CA TYR A 53 7.80 -6.17 12.68
C TYR A 53 9.15 -6.84 12.32
N SER A 54 9.52 -6.84 11.04
CA SER A 54 10.80 -7.40 10.55
C SER A 54 12.03 -6.81 11.23
N ILE A 55 11.95 -5.57 11.73
CA ILE A 55 13.03 -4.92 12.47
C ILE A 55 13.35 -5.67 13.76
N THR A 56 12.35 -6.11 14.54
CA THR A 56 12.59 -6.95 15.73
C THR A 56 13.36 -8.21 15.33
N THR A 57 12.94 -8.87 14.25
CA THR A 57 13.58 -10.10 13.77
C THR A 57 15.04 -9.85 13.38
N ALA A 58 15.31 -8.74 12.70
CA ALA A 58 16.66 -8.34 12.32
C ALA A 58 17.55 -8.04 13.53
N GLU A 59 17.03 -7.36 14.56
CA GLU A 59 17.77 -7.09 15.81
C GLU A 59 18.12 -8.39 16.56
N ILE A 60 17.15 -9.32 16.69
CA ILE A 60 17.38 -10.62 17.33
C ILE A 60 18.46 -11.40 16.58
N ALA A 61 18.41 -11.42 15.25
CA ALA A 61 19.43 -12.08 14.42
C ALA A 61 20.83 -11.46 14.60
N ARG A 62 20.92 -10.18 14.99
CA ARG A 62 22.17 -9.49 15.34
C ARG A 62 22.60 -9.68 16.80
N GLY A 63 21.86 -10.47 17.58
CA GLY A 63 22.14 -10.73 19.00
C GLY A 63 21.58 -9.69 19.96
N VAL A 64 20.73 -8.78 19.47
CA VAL A 64 20.04 -7.76 20.30
C VAL A 64 18.61 -8.22 20.54
N ILE A 65 18.26 -8.49 21.80
CA ILE A 65 16.87 -8.81 22.18
C ILE A 65 16.22 -7.53 22.68
N PRO A 66 15.37 -6.86 21.88
CA PRO A 66 14.71 -5.65 22.32
C PRO A 66 13.68 -5.98 23.41
N LYS A 67 13.46 -5.03 24.33
CA LYS A 67 12.49 -5.20 25.43
C LYS A 67 11.05 -5.38 24.93
N ASN A 68 10.71 -4.76 23.80
CA ASN A 68 9.43 -4.83 23.13
C ASN A 68 9.65 -4.97 21.63
N ASP A 69 8.64 -5.45 20.91
CA ASP A 69 8.65 -5.45 19.45
C ASP A 69 8.78 -4.05 18.86
N ILE A 70 9.55 -3.95 17.78
CA ILE A 70 9.78 -2.72 17.03
C ILE A 70 8.90 -2.74 15.79
N ALA A 71 7.82 -1.96 15.82
CA ALA A 71 6.93 -1.78 14.68
C ALA A 71 7.43 -0.67 13.74
N LEU A 72 7.59 -0.99 12.45
CA LEU A 72 7.74 -0.02 11.38
C LEU A 72 6.37 0.35 10.85
N VAL A 73 5.85 1.51 11.22
CA VAL A 73 4.59 2.05 10.68
C VAL A 73 4.88 3.16 9.69
N ARG A 74 4.60 2.93 8.40
CA ARG A 74 4.92 3.85 7.30
C ARG A 74 3.89 3.76 6.18
N GLY A 75 3.53 4.91 5.63
CA GLY A 75 2.50 5.00 4.61
C GLY A 75 2.90 4.50 3.22
N ILE A 76 1.87 4.41 2.38
CA ILE A 76 1.93 3.99 0.99
C ILE A 76 1.38 5.14 0.14
N GLU A 77 2.14 5.52 -0.88
CA GLU A 77 1.75 6.54 -1.86
C GLU A 77 1.73 5.90 -3.24
N VAL A 78 0.59 6.00 -3.94
CA VAL A 78 0.45 5.54 -5.33
C VAL A 78 0.12 6.74 -6.21
N GLY A 79 0.92 6.94 -7.25
CA GLY A 79 0.73 7.98 -8.26
C GLY A 79 -0.48 7.74 -9.16
N ASN A 80 -0.51 8.45 -10.27
CA ASN A 80 -1.61 8.45 -11.23
C ASN A 80 -1.42 7.36 -12.29
N ASN A 81 -2.53 6.84 -12.83
CA ASN A 81 -2.56 5.86 -13.92
C ASN A 81 -1.73 4.60 -13.61
N VAL A 82 -1.86 4.07 -12.39
CA VAL A 82 -1.17 2.84 -11.96
C VAL A 82 -2.10 1.63 -12.06
N PHE A 83 -1.59 0.51 -12.56
CA PHE A 83 -2.26 -0.80 -12.50
C PHE A 83 -1.58 -1.70 -11.46
N ILE A 84 -2.34 -2.20 -10.49
CA ILE A 84 -1.90 -3.17 -9.49
C ILE A 84 -2.58 -4.51 -9.77
N GLY A 85 -1.77 -5.51 -10.12
CA GLY A 85 -2.21 -6.85 -10.45
C GLY A 85 -2.78 -7.61 -9.25
N LYS A 86 -3.62 -8.61 -9.53
CA LYS A 86 -4.35 -9.40 -8.51
C LYS A 86 -3.40 -10.00 -7.47
N LYS A 87 -3.79 -10.05 -6.20
CA LYS A 87 -2.99 -10.64 -5.10
C LYS A 87 -1.61 -9.98 -4.90
N SER A 88 -1.46 -8.71 -5.25
CA SER A 88 -0.21 -7.99 -4.94
C SER A 88 -0.20 -7.53 -3.49
N ILE A 89 0.97 -7.49 -2.87
CA ILE A 89 1.19 -6.97 -1.52
C ILE A 89 2.04 -5.70 -1.65
N ILE A 90 1.50 -4.57 -1.21
CA ILE A 90 2.20 -3.30 -1.17
C ILE A 90 2.72 -3.09 0.26
N MET A 91 4.03 -3.10 0.42
CA MET A 91 4.70 -3.08 1.73
C MET A 91 4.75 -1.67 2.35
N PRO A 92 5.00 -1.54 3.66
CA PRO A 92 5.15 -0.24 4.29
C PRO A 92 6.25 0.59 3.63
N ASN A 93 6.09 1.92 3.67
CA ASN A 93 7.04 2.89 3.10
C ASN A 93 7.21 2.78 1.58
N THR A 94 6.20 2.30 0.87
CA THR A 94 6.24 2.16 -0.59
C THR A 94 5.71 3.41 -1.28
N LYS A 95 6.44 3.89 -2.29
CA LYS A 95 6.05 4.99 -3.17
C LYS A 95 6.06 4.52 -4.61
N ILE A 96 4.90 4.42 -5.23
CA ILE A 96 4.74 4.04 -6.64
C ILE A 96 4.50 5.30 -7.46
N GLY A 97 5.34 5.52 -8.47
CA GLY A 97 5.23 6.63 -9.40
C GLY A 97 4.00 6.57 -10.31
N ASN A 98 3.95 7.51 -11.25
CA ASN A 98 2.91 7.58 -12.27
C ASN A 98 3.12 6.53 -13.37
N ASN A 99 2.03 6.09 -14.02
CA ASN A 99 2.03 5.21 -15.20
C ASN A 99 2.58 3.79 -15.01
N ILE A 100 2.70 3.33 -13.76
CA ILE A 100 3.31 2.03 -13.45
C ILE A 100 2.34 0.84 -13.59
N ILE A 101 2.90 -0.30 -14.00
CA ILE A 101 2.25 -1.62 -13.98
C ILE A 101 2.94 -2.52 -12.96
N ILE A 102 2.20 -2.95 -11.94
CA ILE A 102 2.61 -3.99 -10.99
C ILE A 102 1.98 -5.31 -11.42
N GLY A 103 2.80 -6.33 -11.63
CA GLY A 103 2.36 -7.69 -11.98
C GLY A 103 1.55 -8.36 -10.85
N ALA A 104 0.71 -9.33 -11.20
CA ALA A 104 -0.07 -10.08 -10.22
C ALA A 104 0.85 -10.90 -9.28
N GLY A 105 0.47 -10.99 -8.00
CA GLY A 105 1.24 -11.72 -6.99
C GLY A 105 2.54 -11.05 -6.55
N ALA A 106 2.79 -9.80 -6.96
CA ALA A 106 4.03 -9.12 -6.63
C ALA A 106 4.06 -8.66 -5.17
N VAL A 107 5.24 -8.69 -4.55
CA VAL A 107 5.53 -7.98 -3.29
C VAL A 107 6.31 -6.72 -3.64
N VAL A 108 5.71 -5.57 -3.40
CA VAL A 108 6.23 -4.26 -3.81
C VAL A 108 6.73 -3.51 -2.60
N ARG A 109 7.99 -3.03 -2.66
CA ARG A 109 8.61 -2.25 -1.58
C ARG A 109 9.47 -1.10 -2.11
N GLY A 110 9.59 -0.04 -1.31
CA GLY A 110 10.49 1.07 -1.59
C GLY A 110 9.94 2.04 -2.64
N ARG A 111 10.82 2.68 -3.41
CA ARG A 111 10.44 3.69 -4.40
C ARG A 111 10.50 3.14 -5.82
N ILE A 112 9.37 3.14 -6.49
CA ILE A 112 9.28 2.91 -7.94
C ILE A 112 9.12 4.29 -8.60
N PRO A 113 10.04 4.72 -9.48
CA PRO A 113 9.93 5.99 -10.18
C PRO A 113 8.74 5.99 -11.16
N ASP A 114 8.43 7.14 -11.75
CA ASP A 114 7.41 7.26 -12.79
C ASP A 114 7.82 6.54 -14.09
N ASP A 115 6.83 6.14 -14.92
CA ASP A 115 6.82 5.86 -16.38
C ASP A 115 6.03 4.62 -16.85
#